data_AF-A0A0F8DGK5-F1
#
_entry.id   AF-A0A0F8DGK5-F1
#
_cell.length_a   1.000
_cell.length_b   1.000
_cell.length_c   1.000
_cell.angle_alpha   90.00
_cell.angle_beta   90.00
_cell.angle_gamma   90.00
#
_symmetry.space_group_name_H-M   'P 1'
#
loop_
_entity.id
_entity.type
_entity.pdbx_description
1 polymer ?
#
loop_
_entity_poly.entity_id
_entity_poly.type
_entity_poly.pdbx_seq_one_letter_code
_entity_poly.pdbx_strand_id
1 'polypeptide(L)'
;MKFGQKLQSESVPRWRIHNIDYNSLKYEIKVHTTKNQASAIVIPGSEDIALTRFENGFYEELQAQHERVGDFVSSKTDEIGHRLSRLHYLHLYNPSQSEY
;
A
#
# COMPACT_ATOMS: atom_id res chain seq x y z
N MET A 1 -6.08 11.17 13.95
CA MET A 1 -6.74 10.39 12.89
C MET A 1 -6.83 8.92 13.26
N LYS A 2 -8.03 8.34 13.16
CA LYS A 2 -8.36 6.92 13.46
C LYS A 2 -8.22 5.99 12.23
N PHE A 3 -7.88 6.53 11.06
CA PHE A 3 -7.87 5.76 9.81
C PHE A 3 -6.92 4.56 9.82
N GLY A 4 -5.71 4.69 10.38
CA GLY A 4 -4.78 3.54 10.48
C GLY A 4 -5.35 2.36 11.29
N GLN A 5 -6.10 2.64 12.36
CA GLN A 5 -6.79 1.59 13.13
C GLN A 5 -7.95 0.99 12.33
N LYS A 6 -8.74 1.84 11.68
CA LYS A 6 -9.86 1.43 10.81
C LYS A 6 -9.37 0.51 9.69
N LEU A 7 -8.30 0.90 8.99
CA LEU A 7 -7.67 0.13 7.94
C LEU A 7 -7.30 -1.27 8.45
N GLN A 8 -6.60 -1.37 9.58
CA GLN A 8 -6.22 -2.66 10.15
C GLN A 8 -7.43 -3.53 10.55
N SER A 9 -8.49 -2.93 11.10
CA SER A 9 -9.68 -3.64 11.55
C SER A 9 -10.57 -4.12 10.41
N GLU A 10 -10.68 -3.35 9.32
CA GLU A 10 -11.53 -3.68 8.17
C GLU A 10 -10.80 -4.55 7.14
N SER A 11 -9.49 -4.74 7.30
CA SER A 11 -8.70 -5.57 6.40
C SER A 11 -9.01 -7.05 6.52
N VAL A 12 -9.03 -7.72 5.38
CA VAL A 12 -8.99 -9.19 5.33
C VAL A 12 -7.74 -9.66 6.09
N PRO A 13 -7.86 -10.47 7.15
CA PRO A 13 -6.72 -10.80 8.03
C PRO A 13 -5.52 -11.38 7.30
N ARG A 14 -5.77 -12.22 6.27
CA ARG A 14 -4.71 -12.85 5.46
C ARG A 14 -4.02 -11.90 4.49
N TRP A 15 -4.63 -10.75 4.17
CA TRP A 15 -4.09 -9.80 3.20
C TRP A 15 -3.57 -8.52 3.85
N ARG A 16 -3.73 -8.39 5.18
CA ARG A 16 -3.36 -7.19 5.94
C ARG A 16 -1.91 -6.76 5.73
N ILE A 17 -0.99 -7.71 5.55
CA ILE A 17 0.43 -7.44 5.33
C ILE A 17 0.72 -6.76 3.98
N HIS A 18 -0.22 -6.81 3.03
CA HIS A 18 -0.10 -6.21 1.70
C HIS A 18 -0.78 -4.84 1.61
N ASN A 19 -1.36 -4.35 2.71
CA ASN A 19 -1.89 -2.99 2.74
C ASN A 19 -0.76 -1.96 2.80
N ILE A 20 -1.08 -0.72 2.42
CA ILE A 20 -0.27 0.45 2.74
C ILE A 20 0.01 0.51 4.26
N ASP A 21 1.26 0.81 4.62
CA ASP A 21 1.66 1.16 5.98
C ASP A 21 1.32 2.62 6.27
N TYR A 22 0.02 2.86 6.46
CA TYR A 22 -0.51 4.19 6.74
C TYR A 22 0.11 4.81 8.00
N ASN A 23 0.45 4.00 9.00
CA ASN A 23 0.99 4.53 10.26
C ASN A 23 2.43 4.98 10.11
N SER A 24 3.24 4.28 9.31
CA SER A 24 4.60 4.73 8.95
C SER A 24 4.56 6.04 8.17
N LEU A 25 3.77 6.12 7.09
CA LEU A 25 3.64 7.33 6.28
C LEU A 25 3.20 8.54 7.11
N LYS A 26 2.21 8.33 7.98
CA LYS A 26 1.73 9.37 8.90
C LYS A 26 2.80 9.78 9.92
N TYR A 27 3.61 8.84 10.40
CA TYR A 27 4.69 9.11 11.33
C TYR A 27 5.78 9.95 10.65
N GLU A 28 6.18 9.63 9.43
CA GLU A 28 7.16 10.39 8.65
C GLU A 28 6.72 11.85 8.46
N ILE A 29 5.48 12.07 7.99
CA ILE A 29 4.91 13.42 7.89
C ILE A 29 4.97 14.13 9.24
N LYS A 30 4.60 13.45 10.33
CA LYS A 30 4.61 14.05 11.67
C LYS A 30 6.02 14.46 12.10
N VAL A 31 7.02 13.61 11.88
CA VAL A 31 8.42 13.90 12.25
C VAL A 31 8.89 15.17 11.54
N HIS A 32 8.58 15.31 10.25
CA HIS A 32 9.03 16.44 9.42
C HIS A 32 8.17 17.72 9.56
N THR A 33 6.98 17.64 10.17
CA THR A 33 6.10 18.81 10.37
C THR A 33 5.97 19.25 11.83
N THR A 34 6.58 18.53 12.78
CA THR A 34 6.49 18.89 14.20
C THR A 34 7.35 20.11 14.52
N LYS A 35 6.70 21.17 15.00
CA LYS A 35 7.20 22.55 15.27
C LYS A 35 8.49 22.73 16.10
N ASN A 36 9.15 21.67 16.58
CA ASN A 36 10.30 21.76 17.49
C ASN A 36 11.65 21.30 16.92
N GLN A 37 11.73 20.91 15.65
CA GLN A 37 13.03 20.92 14.98
C GLN A 37 13.29 22.37 14.57
N ALA A 38 14.22 23.02 15.26
CA ALA A 38 14.61 24.42 15.10
C ALA A 38 14.39 24.88 13.66
N SER A 39 13.29 25.60 13.42
CA SER A 39 12.98 26.16 12.11
C SER A 39 14.01 27.25 11.87
N ALA A 40 15.16 26.86 11.31
CA ALA A 40 16.03 27.78 10.60
C ALA A 40 15.08 28.52 9.66
N ILE A 41 14.92 29.83 9.88
CA ILE A 41 14.08 30.66 9.04
C ILE A 41 14.63 30.47 7.64
N VAL A 42 13.90 29.75 6.79
CA VAL A 42 14.29 29.54 5.40
C VAL A 42 14.44 30.94 4.80
N ILE A 43 15.65 31.29 4.39
CA ILE A 43 15.92 32.59 3.80
C ILE A 43 15.08 32.66 2.52
N PRO A 44 14.22 33.68 2.34
CA PRO A 44 13.45 33.84 1.12
C PRO A 44 14.39 33.80 -0.11
N GLY A 45 14.21 32.80 -0.98
CA GLY A 45 15.07 32.57 -2.16
C GLY A 45 16.14 31.48 -1.99
N SER A 46 16.29 30.88 -0.81
CA SER A 46 17.11 29.68 -0.60
C SER A 46 16.23 28.44 -0.66
N GLU A 47 16.70 27.41 -1.38
CA GLU A 47 16.06 26.10 -1.41
C GLU A 47 16.17 25.43 -0.04
N ASP A 48 15.06 24.88 0.46
CA ASP A 48 15.05 24.09 1.69
C ASP A 48 15.47 22.65 1.37
N ILE A 49 16.79 22.43 1.34
CA ILE A 49 17.40 21.13 1.00
C ILE A 49 16.88 20.00 1.90
N ALA A 50 16.59 20.30 3.17
CA ALA A 50 16.07 19.30 4.11
C ALA A 50 14.63 18.90 3.77
N LEU A 51 13.80 19.88 3.39
CA LEU A 51 12.46 19.63 2.88
C LEU A 51 12.49 18.85 1.57
N THR A 52 13.28 19.29 0.59
CA THR A 52 13.40 18.60 -0.71
C THR A 52 13.84 17.14 -0.54
N ARG A 53 14.82 16.88 0.35
CA ARG A 53 15.27 15.52 0.65
C ARG A 53 14.16 14.68 1.28
N PHE A 54 13.39 15.25 2.21
CA PHE A 54 12.24 14.58 2.79
C PHE A 54 11.19 14.25 1.73
N GLU A 55 10.80 15.22 0.91
CA GLU A 55 9.78 15.04 -0.12
C GLU A 55 10.16 13.95 -1.13
N ASN A 56 11.43 13.91 -1.57
CA ASN A 56 11.93 12.86 -2.44
C ASN A 56 11.87 11.48 -1.79
N GLY A 57 12.35 11.34 -0.54
CA GLY A 57 12.30 10.06 0.17
C GLY A 57 10.87 9.60 0.47
N PHE A 58 10.00 10.54 0.82
CA PHE A 58 8.58 10.26 1.06
C PHE A 58 7.86 9.82 -0.22
N TYR A 59 8.20 10.43 -1.37
CA TYR A 59 7.70 10.01 -2.68
C TYR A 59 8.15 8.58 -3.03
N GLU A 60 9.43 8.26 -2.81
CA GLU A 60 9.96 6.91 -3.05
C GLU A 60 9.23 5.86 -2.20
N GLU A 61 8.97 6.13 -0.91
CA GLU A 61 8.22 5.21 -0.05
C GLU A 61 6.76 5.07 -0.49
N LEU A 62 6.10 6.16 -0.88
CA LEU A 62 4.74 6.11 -1.45
C LEU A 62 4.69 5.25 -2.71
N GLN A 63 5.65 5.42 -3.62
CA GLN A 63 5.76 4.63 -4.84
C GLN A 63 5.99 3.15 -4.51
N ALA A 64 6.95 2.84 -3.63
CA ALA A 64 7.26 1.46 -3.25
C ALA A 64 6.09 0.74 -2.55
N GLN A 65 5.31 1.44 -1.71
CA GLN A 65 4.09 0.86 -1.14
C GLN A 65 3.00 0.68 -2.19
N HIS A 66 2.82 1.65 -3.10
CA HIS A 66 1.85 1.55 -4.18
C HIS A 66 2.14 0.36 -5.11
N GLU A 67 3.39 0.19 -5.53
CA GLU A 67 3.83 -0.96 -6.35
C GLU A 67 3.55 -2.29 -5.65
N ARG A 68 3.91 -2.42 -4.37
CA ARG A 68 3.63 -3.65 -3.59
C ARG A 68 2.14 -4.00 -3.52
N VAL A 69 1.28 -3.01 -3.33
CA VAL A 69 -0.18 -3.23 -3.35
C VAL A 69 -0.63 -3.64 -4.75
N GLY A 70 -0.13 -2.97 -5.79
CA GLY A 70 -0.42 -3.27 -7.19
C GLY A 70 -0.04 -4.69 -7.60
N ASP A 71 1.15 -5.15 -7.20
CA ASP A 71 1.65 -6.51 -7.47
C ASP A 71 0.78 -7.56 -6.78
N PHE A 72 0.41 -7.31 -5.51
CA PHE A 72 -0.47 -8.21 -4.78
C PHE A 72 -1.85 -8.32 -5.44
N VAL A 73 -2.46 -7.20 -5.83
CA VAL A 73 -3.77 -7.18 -6.50
C VAL A 73 -3.70 -7.87 -7.85
N SER A 74 -2.67 -7.62 -8.64
CA SER A 74 -2.46 -8.27 -9.94
C SER A 74 -2.33 -9.78 -9.77
N SER A 75 -1.47 -10.23 -8.86
CA SER A 75 -1.26 -11.65 -8.55
C SER A 75 -2.56 -12.35 -8.11
N LYS A 76 -3.36 -11.71 -7.23
CA LYS A 76 -4.65 -12.27 -6.79
C LYS A 76 -5.67 -12.32 -7.92
N THR A 77 -5.68 -11.32 -8.78
CA THR A 77 -6.58 -11.26 -9.94
C THR A 77 -6.27 -12.40 -10.90
N ASP A 78 -5.00 -12.62 -11.20
CA ASP A 78 -4.54 -13.72 -12.07
C ASP A 78 -4.86 -15.08 -11.46
N GLU A 79 -4.58 -15.27 -10.16
CA GLU A 79 -4.92 -16.53 -9.46
C GLU A 79 -6.42 -16.83 -9.54
N ILE A 80 -7.27 -15.84 -9.27
CA ILE A 80 -8.73 -16.00 -9.34
C ILE A 80 -9.15 -16.31 -10.78
N GLY A 81 -8.58 -15.62 -11.77
CA GLY A 81 -8.82 -15.89 -13.19
C GLY A 81 -8.48 -17.32 -13.58
N HIS A 82 -7.31 -17.81 -13.18
CA HIS A 82 -6.90 -19.20 -13.43
C HIS A 82 -7.82 -20.22 -12.75
N ARG A 83 -8.24 -19.96 -11.51
CA ARG A 83 -9.17 -20.83 -10.78
C ARG A 83 -10.53 -20.90 -11.45
N LEU A 84 -11.07 -19.77 -11.90
CA LEU A 84 -12.34 -19.72 -12.63
C LEU A 84 -12.26 -20.48 -13.96
N SER A 85 -11.21 -20.25 -14.75
CA SER A 85 -10.99 -20.96 -16.01
C SER A 85 -10.87 -22.48 -15.81
N ARG A 86 -10.18 -22.91 -14.74
CA ARG A 86 -10.07 -24.32 -14.39
C ARG A 86 -11.42 -24.93 -14.00
N LEU A 87 -12.23 -24.24 -13.21
CA LEU A 87 -13.58 -24.70 -12.85
C LEU A 87 -14.48 -24.80 -14.08
N HIS A 88 -14.41 -23.83 -14.99
CA HIS A 88 -15.14 -23.86 -16.25
C HIS A 88 -14.75 -25.06 -17.12
N TYR A 89 -13.45 -25.33 -17.24
CA TYR A 89 -12.94 -26.50 -17.96
C TYR A 89 -13.43 -27.82 -17.32
N LEU A 90 -13.34 -27.96 -16.00
CA LEU A 90 -13.79 -29.17 -15.30
C LEU A 90 -15.29 -29.41 -15.48
N HIS A 91 -16.11 -28.35 -15.44
CA HIS A 91 -17.55 -28.46 -15.67
C HIS A 91 -17.88 -28.97 -17.09
N LEU A 92 -17.13 -28.51 -18.11
CA LEU A 92 -17.37 -28.90 -19.51
C LEU A 92 -16.84 -30.30 -19.86
N TYR A 93 -15.74 -30.74 -19.24
CA TYR A 93 -15.01 -31.94 -19.68
C TYR A 93 -14.92 -33.06 -18.63
N ASN A 94 -15.41 -32.85 -17.40
CA ASN A 94 -15.48 -33.87 -16.35
C ASN A 94 -16.69 -33.63 -15.41
N PRO A 95 -17.93 -33.78 -15.89
CA PRO A 95 -19.14 -33.44 -15.13
C PRO A 95 -19.33 -34.26 -13.84
N SER A 96 -18.75 -35.46 -13.75
CA SER A 96 -18.78 -36.32 -12.56
C SER A 96 -17.93 -35.81 -11.38
N GLN A 97 -17.08 -34.80 -11.59
CA GLN A 97 -16.26 -34.16 -10.54
C GLN A 97 -16.88 -32.84 -10.02
N SER A 98 -18.03 -32.40 -10.54
CA SER A 98 -18.61 -31.09 -10.17
C SER A 98 -19.54 -31.11 -8.95
N GLU A 99 -19.81 -32.29 -8.39
CA GLU A 99 -20.76 -32.48 -7.27
C GLU A 99 -20.13 -32.63 -5.87
N TYR A 100 -18.84 -32.34 -5.68
CA TYR A 100 -18.19 -32.37 -4.35
C TYR A 100 -17.34 -31.13 -4.07
#